data_AF-A0A6I6AK76-F1
#
_entry.id   AF-A0A6I6AK76-F1
#
_cell.length_a   1.000
_cell.length_b   1.000
_cell.length_c   1.000
_cell.angle_alpha   90.00
_cell.angle_beta   90.00
_cell.angle_gamma   90.00
#
_symmetry.space_group_name_H-M   'P 1'
#
loop_
_entity.id
_entity.type
_entity.pdbx_description
1 polymer ?
#
loop_
_entity_poly.entity_id
_entity_poly.type
_entity_poly.pdbx_seq_one_letter_code
_entity_poly.pdbx_strand_id
1 'polypeptide(L)' 'MRKVQPYSGVYLRNTNITDQGLKQLHGLAVDEIDVTGTDVSDSAIAELLATIPADVECHIIRDPKIGM' A
#
# COMPACT_ATOMS: atom_id res chain seq x y z
N MET A 1 -25.07 -13.99 -5.06
CA MET A 1 -25.05 -12.56 -5.44
C MET A 1 -23.76 -11.97 -4.90
N ARG A 2 -22.94 -11.34 -5.73
CA ARG A 2 -21.68 -10.72 -5.28
C ARG A 2 -22.05 -9.36 -4.66
N LYS A 3 -21.83 -9.22 -3.36
CA LYS A 3 -22.19 -8.02 -2.59
C LYS A 3 -21.27 -6.88 -3.05
N VAL A 4 -21.85 -5.79 -3.54
CA VAL A 4 -21.10 -4.56 -3.85
C VAL A 4 -20.98 -3.79 -2.54
N GLN A 5 -19.75 -3.46 -2.16
CA GLN A 5 -19.43 -2.72 -0.95
C GLN A 5 -18.52 -1.54 -1.32
N PRO A 6 -18.60 -0.40 -0.60
CA PRO A 6 -17.70 0.72 -0.83
C PRO A 6 -16.26 0.26 -0.67
N TYR A 7 -15.40 0.81 -1.51
CA TYR A 7 -13.98 0.46 -1.61
C TYR A 7 -13.16 1.74 -1.49
N SER A 8 -12.10 1.73 -0.69
CA SER A 8 -11.19 2.87 -0.52
C SER A 8 -9.76 2.45 -0.88
N GLY A 9 -9.06 3.32 -1.61
CA GLY A 9 -7.70 3.04 -2.06
C GLY A 9 -6.82 4.29 -2.18
N VAL A 10 -5.51 4.09 -2.03
CA VAL A 10 -4.48 5.10 -2.24
C VAL A 10 -3.63 4.72 -3.46
N TYR A 11 -3.63 5.58 -4.48
CA TYR A 11 -2.98 5.31 -5.76
C TYR A 11 -1.78 6.23 -5.95
N LEU A 12 -0.57 5.68 -5.80
CA LEU A 12 0.71 6.40 -5.89
C LEU A 12 1.58 5.91 -7.05
N ARG A 13 0.97 5.19 -7.99
CA ARG A 13 1.64 4.60 -9.14
C ARG A 13 2.47 5.63 -9.91
N ASN A 14 3.71 5.29 -10.24
CA ASN A 14 4.66 6.12 -11.00
C ASN A 14 4.91 7.51 -10.37
N THR A 15 4.86 7.61 -9.04
CA THR A 15 5.27 8.82 -8.31
C THR A 15 6.69 8.66 -7.75
N ASN A 16 7.35 9.78 -7.48
CA ASN A 16 8.68 9.79 -6.84
C ASN A 16 8.59 9.66 -5.30
N ILE A 17 7.58 8.94 -4.79
CA ILE A 17 7.46 8.70 -3.36
C ILE A 17 8.56 7.74 -2.91
N THR A 18 9.10 7.99 -1.72
CA THR A 18 10.12 7.17 -1.06
C THR A 18 9.57 6.53 0.19
N ASP A 19 10.36 5.66 0.83
CA ASP A 19 10.09 5.10 2.15
C ASP A 19 9.66 6.17 3.18
N GLN A 20 10.29 7.36 3.16
CA GLN A 20 9.93 8.46 4.06
C GLN A 20 8.54 9.03 3.77
N GLY A 21 8.19 9.17 2.49
CA GLY A 21 6.86 9.63 2.09
C GLY A 21 5.77 8.62 2.45
N LEU A 22 6.07 7.32 2.33
CA LEU A 22 5.11 6.25 2.65
C LEU A 22 4.67 6.26 4.11
N LYS A 23 5.54 6.68 5.05
CA LYS A 23 5.21 6.78 6.49
C LYS A 23 4.02 7.72 6.78
N GLN A 24 3.70 8.64 5.87
CA GLN A 24 2.53 9.51 6.02
C GLN A 24 1.20 8.74 5.93
N LEU A 25 1.22 7.49 5.46
CA LEU A 25 0.05 6.61 5.37
C LEU A 25 -0.13 5.70 6.60
N HIS A 26 0.70 5.85 7.64
CA HIS A 26 0.59 5.00 8.83
C HIS A 26 -0.79 5.16 9.52
N GLY A 27 -1.39 4.04 9.90
CA GLY A 27 -2.71 4.02 10.54
C GLY A 27 -3.89 4.26 9.60
N LEU A 28 -3.65 4.33 8.28
CA LEU A 28 -4.71 4.52 7.31
C LEU A 28 -5.58 3.26 7.18
N ALA A 29 -6.89 3.44 7.21
CA ALA A 29 -7.88 2.38 6.98
C ALA A 29 -8.33 2.39 5.51
N VAL A 30 -7.58 1.67 4.65
CA VAL A 30 -7.90 1.51 3.22
C VAL A 30 -7.79 0.06 2.78
N ASP A 31 -8.58 -0.31 1.77
CA ASP A 31 -8.61 -1.66 1.21
C ASP A 31 -7.44 -1.92 0.26
N GLU A 32 -6.84 -0.87 -0.32
CA GLU A 32 -5.72 -1.01 -1.26
C GLU A 32 -4.76 0.18 -1.28
N ILE A 33 -3.48 -0.14 -1.47
CA ILE A 33 -2.43 0.84 -1.73
C ILE A 33 -1.60 0.37 -2.92
N ASP A 34 -1.54 1.20 -3.97
CA ASP A 34 -0.78 0.94 -5.18
C ASP A 34 0.49 1.80 -5.21
N VAL A 35 1.64 1.12 -5.12
CA VAL A 35 2.99 1.70 -5.15
C VAL A 35 3.81 1.21 -6.36
N THR A 36 3.17 0.70 -7.41
CA THR A 36 3.85 0.32 -8.66
C THR A 36 4.65 1.49 -9.24
N GLY A 37 5.89 1.24 -9.68
CA GLY A 37 6.76 2.24 -10.29
C GLY A 37 7.24 3.31 -9.32
N THR A 38 7.35 3.00 -8.02
CA THR A 38 7.89 3.90 -6.99
C THR A 38 9.20 3.38 -6.42
N ASP A 39 9.96 4.25 -5.73
CA ASP A 39 11.22 3.90 -5.06
C ASP A 39 10.99 3.35 -3.62
N VAL A 40 9.82 2.79 -3.36
CA VAL A 40 9.44 2.24 -2.05
C VAL A 40 10.02 0.83 -1.88
N SER A 41 10.70 0.61 -0.74
CA SER A 41 11.29 -0.68 -0.39
C SER A 41 10.28 -1.68 0.19
N ASP A 42 10.64 -2.96 0.14
CA ASP A 42 9.88 -4.01 0.84
C ASP A 42 9.77 -3.77 2.34
N SER A 43 10.84 -3.25 2.95
CA SER A 43 10.86 -2.93 4.38
C SER A 43 9.87 -1.84 4.73
N ALA A 44 9.75 -0.79 3.90
CA ALA A 44 8.77 0.25 4.12
C ALA A 44 7.33 -0.26 3.95
N ILE A 45 7.09 -1.16 2.99
CA ILE A 45 5.79 -1.81 2.83
C ILE A 45 5.44 -2.67 4.03
N ALA A 46 6.40 -3.45 4.55
CA ALA A 46 6.20 -4.26 5.75
C ALA A 46 5.94 -3.39 6.99
N GLU A 47 6.66 -2.26 7.13
CA GLU A 47 6.42 -1.26 8.19
C GLU A 47 5.01 -0.69 8.08
N LEU A 48 4.59 -0.24 6.89
CA LEU A 48 3.25 0.29 6.64
C LEU A 48 2.16 -0.72 7.01
N LEU A 49 2.26 -1.97 6.54
CA LEU A 49 1.30 -3.03 6.84
C LEU A 49 1.15 -3.29 8.34
N ALA A 50 2.24 -3.17 9.10
CA ALA A 50 2.20 -3.31 10.56
C ALA A 50 1.46 -2.16 11.27
N THR A 51 1.21 -1.05 10.57
CA THR A 51 0.44 0.10 11.09
C THR A 51 -1.02 0.12 10.67
N ILE A 52 -1.42 -0.72 9.72
CA ILE A 52 -2.81 -0.78 9.27
C ILE A 52 -3.69 -1.35 10.40
N PRO A 53 -4.88 -0.78 10.65
CA PRO A 53 -5.80 -1.33 11.66
C PRO A 53 -6.10 -2.81 11.44
N ALA A 54 -6.09 -3.60 12.52
CA ALA A 54 -6.22 -5.06 12.44
C ALA A 54 -7.59 -5.54 11.92
N ASP A 55 -8.59 -4.68 11.90
CA ASP A 55 -9.93 -4.92 11.36
C ASP A 55 -10.06 -4.55 9.86
N VAL A 56 -8.99 -4.06 9.24
CA VAL A 56 -8.94 -3.68 7.82
C VAL A 56 -8.05 -4.67 7.07
N GLU A 57 -8.60 -5.31 6.04
CA GLU A 57 -7.81 -6.08 5.08
C GLU A 57 -7.32 -5.12 3.98
N CYS A 58 -6.00 -4.88 3.92
CA CYS A 58 -5.40 -4.02 2.91
C CYS A 58 -4.56 -4.84 1.92
N HIS A 59 -4.80 -4.63 0.63
CA HIS A 59 -4.01 -5.19 -0.45
C HIS A 59 -2.94 -4.20 -0.92
N ILE A 60 -1.70 -4.68 -1.11
CA ILE A 60 -0.62 -3.86 -1.69
C ILE A 60 -0.40 -4.28 -3.14
N ILE A 61 -0.56 -3.34 -4.07
CA ILE A 61 -0.17 -3.50 -5.48
C ILE A 61 1.21 -2.87 -5.66
N ARG A 62 2.13 -3.64 -6.24
CA ARG A 62 3.51 -3.22 -6.50
C ARG A 62 4.09 -4.02 -7.65
N ASP A 63 5.20 -3.53 -8.18
CA ASP A 63 5.92 -4.27 -9.23
C ASP A 63 6.44 -5.62 -8.70
N PRO A 64 6.48 -6.65 -9.56
CA PRO A 64 7.10 -7.92 -9.19
C PRO A 64 8.57 -7.68 -8.85
N LYS A 65 9.06 -8.37 -7.81
CA LYS A 65 10.50 -8.39 -7.52
C LYS A 65 11.21 -9.05 -8.70
N ILE A 66 11.84 -8.26 -9.56
CA ILE A 66 12.72 -8.79 -10.59
C ILE A 66 14.12 -8.90 -9.96
N GLY A 67 14.43 -10.09 -9.45
CA GLY A 67 15.76 -10.46 -8.96
C GLY A 67 15.97 -10.24 -7.45
N MET A 68 15.99 -11.36 -6.72
CA MET A 68 16.96 -11.60 -5.64
C MET A 68 17.56 -13.00 -5.89
#